data_AF-A0A9E4D250-F1
#
_entry.id   AF-A0A9E4D250-F1
#
_cell.length_a   1.000
_cell.length_b   1.000
_cell.length_c   1.000
_cell.angle_alpha   90.00
_cell.angle_beta   90.00
_cell.angle_gamma   90.00
#
_symmetry.space_group_name_H-M   'P 1'
#
loop_
_entity.id
_entity.type
_entity.pdbx_description
1 polymer ?
#
loop_
_entity_poly.entity_id
_entity_poly.type
_entity_poly.pdbx_seq_one_letter_code
_entity_poly.pdbx_strand_id
1 'polypeptide(L)'
;PTTIWMRTIALLGDEEPSGFQRICVLADSGNAIGRNSEPDEFSFVNPDLTLVLHRQPVGEWLGSQAISDWHPDGIGLADALLFDVEGVVGRALQTLVVR
;
A
#
# COMPACT_ATOMS: atom_id res chain seq x y z
N PRO A 1 5.62 -2.87 -12.15
CA PRO A 1 4.49 -2.69 -11.22
C PRO A 1 3.95 -4.06 -10.81
N THR A 2 3.64 -4.23 -9.54
CA THR A 2 3.15 -5.49 -8.95
C THR A 2 1.75 -5.26 -8.43
N THR A 3 0.83 -6.19 -8.73
CA THR A 3 -0.55 -6.12 -8.28
C THR A 3 -0.85 -7.24 -7.29
N ILE A 4 -1.48 -6.90 -6.18
CA ILE A 4 -2.02 -7.86 -5.23
C ILE A 4 -3.48 -7.56 -4.89
N TRP A 5 -4.20 -8.62 -4.51
CA TRP A 5 -5.50 -8.53 -3.85
C TRP A 5 -5.41 -9.20 -2.50
N MET A 6 -6.03 -8.59 -1.49
CA MET A 6 -6.12 -9.20 -0.18
C MET A 6 -7.46 -8.91 0.48
N ARG A 7 -7.78 -9.78 1.43
CA ARG A 7 -8.79 -9.52 2.46
C ARG A 7 -8.09 -9.29 3.78
N THR A 8 -8.26 -8.12 4.36
CA THR A 8 -7.72 -7.79 5.68
C THR A 8 -8.57 -8.40 6.79
N ILE A 9 -7.92 -8.93 7.82
CA ILE A 9 -8.61 -9.32 9.06
C ILE A 9 -9.00 -8.09 9.87
N ALA A 10 -9.99 -8.22 10.75
CA ALA A 10 -10.31 -7.18 11.72
C ALA A 10 -9.13 -6.99 12.68
N LEU A 11 -8.74 -5.72 12.92
CA LEU A 11 -7.66 -5.40 13.84
C LEU A 11 -8.10 -5.53 15.29
N LEU A 12 -9.33 -5.10 15.57
CA LEU A 12 -9.99 -5.22 16.88
C LEU A 12 -11.10 -6.25 16.75
N GLY A 13 -11.18 -7.18 17.72
CA GLY A 13 -12.08 -8.33 17.64
C GLY A 13 -13.56 -8.00 17.86
N ASP A 14 -13.84 -6.79 18.35
CA ASP A 14 -15.15 -6.28 18.70
C ASP A 14 -15.64 -5.16 17.78
N GLU A 15 -14.87 -4.82 16.74
CA GLU A 15 -15.20 -3.78 15.77
C GLU A 15 -15.18 -4.29 14.33
N GLU A 16 -16.14 -3.81 13.54
CA GLU A 16 -16.12 -3.99 12.09
C GLU A 16 -15.38 -2.82 11.43
N PRO A 17 -14.21 -3.05 10.81
CA PRO A 17 -13.48 -1.95 10.18
C PRO A 17 -14.25 -1.43 8.96
N SER A 18 -14.30 -0.11 8.85
CA SER A 18 -14.78 0.59 7.66
C SER A 18 -13.92 0.25 6.43
N GLY A 19 -14.46 0.45 5.22
CA GLY A 19 -13.69 0.25 3.98
C GLY A 19 -12.39 1.04 3.95
N PHE A 20 -12.39 2.27 4.49
CA PHE A 20 -11.18 3.09 4.65
C PHE A 20 -10.14 2.40 5.55
N GLN A 21 -10.54 1.91 6.73
CA GLN A 21 -9.62 1.22 7.64
C GLN A 21 -9.09 -0.08 7.03
N ARG A 22 -9.92 -0.84 6.29
CA ARG A 22 -9.49 -2.07 5.62
C ARG A 22 -8.43 -1.79 4.54
N ILE A 23 -8.58 -0.74 3.76
CA ILE A 23 -7.63 -0.46 2.67
C ILE A 23 -6.27 0.08 3.16
N CYS A 24 -6.20 0.62 4.38
CA CYS A 24 -4.95 1.14 4.95
C CYS A 24 -3.82 0.09 4.99
N VAL A 25 -4.12 -1.19 5.16
CA VAL A 25 -3.09 -2.25 5.16
C VAL A 25 -2.42 -2.37 3.80
N LEU A 26 -3.20 -2.30 2.72
CA LEU A 26 -2.67 -2.30 1.35
C LEU A 26 -1.93 -1.00 1.03
N ALA A 27 -2.46 0.13 1.50
CA ALA A 27 -1.83 1.44 1.32
C ALA A 27 -0.42 1.48 1.95
N ASP A 28 -0.27 0.94 3.17
CA ASP A 28 1.01 0.93 3.88
C ASP A 28 1.98 -0.15 3.38
N SER A 29 1.48 -1.15 2.66
CA SER A 29 2.29 -2.21 2.06
C SER A 29 2.87 -1.85 0.68
N GLY A 30 2.66 -0.61 0.19
CA GLY A 30 3.03 -0.18 -1.17
C GLY A 30 4.51 -0.44 -1.49
N ASN A 31 5.40 -0.10 -0.56
CA ASN A 31 6.84 -0.33 -0.68
C ASN A 31 7.23 -1.82 -0.83
N ALA A 32 6.59 -2.71 -0.07
CA ALA A 32 6.86 -4.14 -0.08
C ALA A 32 6.29 -4.82 -1.32
N ILE A 33 5.13 -4.35 -1.80
CA ILE A 33 4.49 -4.82 -3.04
C ILE A 33 5.32 -4.39 -4.25
N GLY A 34 5.75 -3.13 -4.28
CA GLY A 34 6.49 -2.53 -5.37
C GLY A 34 8.01 -2.66 -5.24
N ARG A 35 8.54 -3.59 -4.45
CA ARG A 35 9.98 -3.72 -4.17
C ARG A 35 10.79 -4.10 -5.42
N ASN A 36 12.03 -3.62 -5.49
CA ASN A 36 12.94 -3.84 -6.61
C ASN A 36 14.04 -4.91 -6.33
N SER A 37 14.08 -5.48 -5.12
CA SER A 37 15.02 -6.53 -4.71
C SER A 37 14.34 -7.44 -3.66
N GLU A 38 15.01 -8.49 -3.18
CA GLU A 38 14.49 -9.41 -2.18
C GLU A 38 14.84 -9.00 -0.74
N PRO A 39 13.96 -9.20 0.26
CA PRO A 39 14.10 -8.58 1.59
C PRO A 39 15.37 -8.94 2.38
N ASP A 40 16.13 -9.95 1.96
CA ASP A 40 17.41 -10.34 2.53
C ASP A 40 18.60 -9.54 1.96
N GLU A 41 18.41 -8.84 0.84
CA GLU A 41 19.43 -8.04 0.16
C GLU A 41 19.33 -6.53 0.44
N PHE A 42 18.19 -6.06 0.95
CA PHE A 42 17.95 -4.63 1.22
C PHE A 42 17.00 -4.41 2.40
N SER A 43 17.04 -3.20 2.93
CA SER A 43 16.13 -2.69 3.95
C SER A 43 15.48 -1.39 3.47
N PHE A 44 14.24 -1.17 3.89
CA PHE A 44 13.53 0.07 3.61
C PHE A 44 12.73 0.53 4.82
N VAL A 45 12.58 1.84 4.92
CA VAL A 45 11.69 2.50 5.89
C VAL A 45 10.81 3.46 5.11
N ASN A 46 9.49 3.38 5.33
CA ASN A 46 8.49 4.39 4.98
C ASN A 46 8.39 5.41 6.13
N PRO A 47 9.05 6.59 6.06
CA PRO A 47 8.98 7.57 7.13
C PRO A 47 7.66 8.36 7.11
N ASP A 48 6.93 8.30 5.99
CA ASP A 48 5.60 8.86 5.82
C ASP A 48 4.71 7.95 4.96
N LEU A 49 3.40 8.25 5.03
CA LEU A 49 2.38 7.69 4.16
C LEU A 49 1.34 8.79 3.89
N THR A 50 1.09 9.06 2.61
CA THR A 50 -0.03 9.90 2.16
C THR A 50 -1.05 9.03 1.45
N LEU A 51 -2.25 8.92 2.03
CA LEU A 51 -3.39 8.19 1.47
C LEU A 51 -4.48 9.17 1.04
N VAL A 52 -4.84 9.15 -0.24
CA VAL A 52 -5.92 9.99 -0.79
C VAL A 52 -6.96 9.09 -1.45
N LEU A 53 -8.17 9.07 -0.90
CA LEU A 53 -9.31 8.34 -1.46
C LEU A 53 -10.35 9.34 -1.97
N HIS A 54 -10.86 9.12 -3.18
CA HIS A 54 -11.92 9.95 -3.78
C HIS A 54 -13.31 9.33 -3.59
N ARG A 55 -13.39 8.11 -3.05
CA ARG A 55 -14.63 7.45 -2.62
C ARG A 55 -14.33 6.40 -1.56
N GLN A 56 -15.37 5.97 -0.84
CA GLN A 56 -15.23 4.91 0.15
C GLN A 56 -15.04 3.54 -0.56
N PRO A 57 -14.06 2.72 -0.14
CA PRO A 57 -13.92 1.35 -0.62
C PRO A 57 -15.09 0.47 -0.17
N VAL A 58 -15.47 -0.49 -1.01
CA VAL A 58 -16.56 -1.44 -0.72
C VAL A 58 -16.09 -2.89 -0.78
N GLY A 59 -16.79 -3.76 -0.05
CA GLY A 59 -16.50 -5.19 0.01
C GLY A 59 -15.28 -5.53 0.87
N GLU A 60 -14.93 -6.81 0.86
CA GLU A 60 -13.82 -7.35 1.67
C GLU A 60 -12.53 -7.54 0.88
N TRP A 61 -12.64 -7.69 -0.44
CA TRP A 61 -11.49 -7.84 -1.34
C TRP A 61 -11.07 -6.48 -1.84
N LEU A 62 -9.83 -6.11 -1.49
CA LEU A 62 -9.22 -4.85 -1.85
C LEU A 62 -7.94 -5.13 -2.62
N GLY A 63 -7.59 -4.22 -3.52
CA GLY A 63 -6.47 -4.35 -4.44
C GLY A 63 -5.50 -3.18 -4.34
N SER A 64 -4.22 -3.48 -4.58
CA SER A 64 -3.16 -2.50 -4.71
C SER A 64 -2.28 -2.88 -5.89
N GLN A 65 -1.98 -1.91 -6.75
CA GLN A 65 -0.94 -2.01 -7.76
C GLN A 65 0.14 -1.02 -7.40
N ALA A 66 1.31 -1.51 -7.01
CA ALA A 66 2.41 -0.68 -6.57
C ALA A 66 3.62 -0.73 -7.51
N ILE A 67 4.35 0.38 -7.55
CA ILE A 67 5.65 0.53 -8.20
C ILE A 67 6.54 1.37 -7.29
N SER A 68 7.84 1.07 -7.24
CA SER A 68 8.80 1.90 -6.50
C SER A 68 9.93 2.39 -7.39
N ASP A 69 10.26 3.66 -7.23
CA ASP A 69 11.45 4.29 -7.81
C ASP A 69 12.48 4.47 -6.69
N TRP A 70 13.64 3.79 -6.81
CA TRP A 70 14.73 3.88 -5.84
C TRP A 70 15.93 4.55 -6.49
N HIS A 71 16.59 5.44 -5.75
CA HIS A 71 17.78 6.14 -6.20
C HIS A 71 19.05 5.65 -5.47
N PRO A 72 20.23 5.74 -6.11
CA PRO A 72 21.50 5.31 -5.52
C PRO A 72 21.91 6.06 -4.24
N ASP A 73 21.29 7.20 -3.93
CA ASP A 73 21.51 7.96 -2.71
C ASP A 73 20.70 7.43 -1.51
N GLY A 74 19.93 6.35 -1.71
CA GLY A 74 19.13 5.70 -0.66
C GLY A 74 17.77 6.34 -0.45
N ILE A 75 17.33 7.23 -1.34
CA ILE A 75 15.98 7.81 -1.32
C ILE A 75 15.11 7.16 -2.38
N GLY A 76 13.83 6.96 -2.09
CA GLY A 76 12.88 6.45 -3.07
C GLY A 76 11.46 6.91 -2.82
N LEU A 77 10.58 6.43 -3.69
CA LEU A 77 9.14 6.62 -3.62
C LEU A 77 8.46 5.29 -3.93
N ALA A 78 7.50 4.89 -3.11
CA ALA A 78 6.51 3.89 -3.48
C ALA A 78 5.20 4.59 -3.85
N ASP A 79 4.65 4.19 -5.00
CA ASP A 79 3.37 4.66 -5.52
C ASP A 79 2.43 3.47 -5.68
N ALA A 80 1.29 3.51 -5.00
CA ALA A 80 0.29 2.46 -5.01
C ALA A 80 -1.09 2.98 -5.46
N LEU A 81 -1.57 2.48 -6.59
CA LEU A 81 -2.97 2.63 -7.01
C LEU A 81 -3.85 1.68 -6.20
N LEU A 82 -4.91 2.20 -5.60
CA LEU A 82 -5.80 1.44 -4.73
C LEU A 82 -7.17 1.24 -5.38
N PHE A 83 -7.72 0.04 -5.29
CA PHE A 83 -8.99 -0.32 -5.91
C PHE A 83 -9.75 -1.37 -5.11
N ASP A 84 -11.06 -1.43 -5.33
CA ASP A 84 -11.94 -2.48 -4.85
C ASP A 84 -12.61 -3.18 -6.05
N VAL A 85 -13.62 -4.01 -5.78
CA VAL A 85 -14.37 -4.74 -6.81
C VAL A 85 -15.14 -3.83 -7.78
N GLU A 86 -15.38 -2.58 -7.42
CA GLU A 86 -16.04 -1.56 -8.26
C GLU A 86 -15.04 -0.67 -9.01
N GLY A 87 -13.73 -0.88 -8.81
CA GLY A 87 -12.65 -0.18 -9.51
C GLY A 87 -11.81 0.71 -8.60
N VAL A 88 -11.18 1.73 -9.17
CA VAL A 88 -10.24 2.61 -8.43
C VAL A 88 -10.97 3.41 -7.33
N VAL A 89 -10.33 3.50 -6.17
CA VAL A 89 -10.80 4.27 -5.01
C VAL A 89 -9.86 5.41 -4.62
N GLY A 90 -8.58 5.32 -5.00
CA GLY A 90 -7.58 6.31 -4.61
C GLY A 90 -6.14 5.86 -4.83
N ARG A 91 -5.24 6.48 -4.10
CA ARG A 91 -3.79 6.27 -4.22
C ARG A 91 -3.08 6.44 -2.88
N ALA A 92 -2.00 5.70 -2.69
CA ALA A 92 -1.08 5.84 -1.58
C ALA A 92 0.33 6.15 -2.08
N LEU A 93 1.01 7.07 -1.41
CA LEU A 93 2.39 7.44 -1.64
C LEU A 93 3.18 7.29 -0.35
N GLN A 94 4.38 6.73 -0.43
CA GLN A 94 5.33 6.63 0.66
C GLN A 94 6.68 7.13 0.16
N THR A 95 7.29 8.12 0.83
CA THR A 95 8.73 8.30 0.64
C THR A 95 9.47 7.10 1.24
N LEU A 96 10.68 6.81 0.75
CA LEU A 96 11.45 5.66 1.18
C LEU A 96 12.87 6.08 1.55
N VAL A 97 13.38 5.48 2.62
CA VAL A 97 14.81 5.40 2.90
C VAL A 97 15.24 3.96 2.68
N VAL A 98 16.12 3.71 1.71
CA VAL A 98 16.55 2.37 1.26
C VAL A 98 18.04 2.17 1.52
N ARG A 99 18.44 1.00 2.02
CA ARG A 99 19.84 0.63 2.30
C ARG A 99 20.11 -0.84 2.06
#